data_AF-A0A562TPT5-F1
#
_entry.id   AF-A0A562TPT5-F1
#
_cell.length_a   1.000
_cell.length_b   1.000
_cell.length_c   1.000
_cell.angle_alpha   90.00
_cell.angle_beta   90.00
_cell.angle_gamma   90.00
#
_symmetry.space_group_name_H-M   'P 1'
#
loop_
_entity.id
_entity.type
_entity.pdbx_description
1 polymer ?
#
loop_
_entity_poly.entity_id
_entity_poly.type
_entity_poly.pdbx_seq_one_letter_code
_entity_poly.pdbx_strand_id
1 'polypeptide(L)'
;MPLPLFYVMELDKFEFEIRDILLEAFGKQDSLTREHLLELFDYDEPMAAAIVGVLSSDGLVAEVGLSEQNYLPVLLVKKPTVAAFLQNGGYTRQFELAQENAQLVSVPDKQPQQAPILFQPKEEEPQEEITFNGLQQHETPQFAIEDYRSVPDAKPDDLQQLNAVLQKENKQYRQTLRERDEEIKSLNLKLKQQEYLKLLWWLAGALLLVIILLSYKLHVKIHQSL
;
A
#
# COMPACT_ATOMS: atom_id res chain seq x y z
N MET A 1 -16.04 12.21 -4.09
CA MET A 1 -16.23 11.80 -2.69
C MET A 1 -14.86 11.39 -2.17
N PRO A 2 -14.41 11.86 -0.99
CA PRO A 2 -13.17 11.39 -0.42
C PRO A 2 -13.31 9.90 -0.10
N LEU A 3 -12.37 9.08 -0.55
CA LEU A 3 -12.29 7.68 -0.12
C LEU A 3 -12.01 7.69 1.39
N PRO A 4 -12.75 6.90 2.19
CA PRO A 4 -12.59 6.91 3.63
C PRO A 4 -11.14 6.58 4.01
N LEU A 5 -10.64 7.35 4.98
CA LEU A 5 -9.36 7.14 5.65
C LEU A 5 -9.17 5.65 5.95
N PHE A 6 -8.04 5.13 5.47
CA PHE A 6 -7.55 3.78 5.73
C PHE A 6 -7.89 3.35 7.16
N TYR A 7 -8.86 2.44 7.25
CA TYR A 7 -9.07 1.61 8.42
C TYR A 7 -7.75 0.87 8.63
N VAL A 8 -6.95 1.28 9.60
CA VAL A 8 -5.89 0.44 10.17
C VAL A 8 -6.63 -0.60 11.00
N MET A 9 -7.35 -1.48 10.30
CA MET A 9 -8.00 -2.63 10.89
C MET A 9 -6.85 -3.58 11.24
N GLU A 10 -6.76 -3.97 12.51
CA GLU A 10 -6.09 -5.23 12.85
C GLU A 10 -6.63 -6.25 11.85
N LEU A 11 -5.79 -6.73 10.92
CA LEU A 11 -6.28 -7.62 9.87
C LEU A 11 -6.88 -8.84 10.56
N ASP A 12 -8.21 -8.94 10.46
CA ASP A 12 -8.93 -10.03 11.08
C ASP A 12 -8.62 -11.31 10.30
N LYS A 13 -8.56 -12.44 11.01
CA LYS A 13 -8.41 -13.78 10.42
C LYS A 13 -9.42 -13.98 9.28
N PHE A 14 -10.61 -13.42 9.45
CA PHE A 14 -11.68 -13.40 8.48
C PHE A 14 -11.29 -12.81 7.11
N GLU A 15 -10.49 -11.74 7.07
CA GLU A 15 -10.07 -11.15 5.79
C GLU A 15 -9.14 -12.08 5.01
N PHE A 16 -8.24 -12.78 5.71
CA PHE A 16 -7.35 -13.77 5.08
C PHE A 16 -8.16 -14.97 4.57
N GLU A 17 -9.15 -15.44 5.33
CA GLU A 17 -10.05 -16.53 4.92
C GLU A 17 -10.86 -16.14 3.67
N ILE A 18 -11.42 -14.93 3.62
CA ILE A 18 -12.15 -14.44 2.43
C ILE A 18 -11.25 -14.39 1.20
N ARG A 19 -10.01 -13.92 1.34
CA ARG A 19 -9.06 -13.87 0.22
C ARG A 19 -8.77 -15.26 -0.33
N ASP A 20 -8.58 -16.23 0.55
CA ASP A 20 -8.38 -17.63 0.16
C ASP A 20 -9.62 -18.19 -0.52
N ILE A 21 -10.83 -17.95 0.00
CA ILE A 21 -12.09 -18.35 -0.63
C ILE A 21 -12.21 -17.79 -2.05
N LEU A 22 -11.86 -16.52 -2.26
CA LEU A 22 -11.89 -15.90 -3.60
C LEU A 22 -10.86 -16.53 -4.55
N LEU A 23 -9.64 -16.83 -4.08
CA LEU A 23 -8.64 -17.51 -4.89
C LEU A 23 -9.06 -18.95 -5.24
N GLU A 24 -9.72 -19.65 -4.31
CA GLU A 24 -10.28 -20.97 -4.51
C GLU A 24 -11.50 -20.96 -5.44
N ALA A 25 -12.29 -19.89 -5.44
CA ALA A 25 -13.48 -19.73 -6.28
C ALA A 25 -13.15 -19.75 -7.79
N PHE A 26 -11.92 -19.40 -8.18
CA PHE A 26 -11.45 -19.62 -9.55
C PHE A 26 -11.52 -21.10 -9.93
N GLY A 27 -11.22 -22.01 -8.99
CA GLY A 27 -11.25 -23.45 -9.19
C GLY A 27 -10.47 -23.88 -10.44
N LYS A 28 -11.18 -24.51 -11.39
CA LYS A 28 -10.64 -24.92 -12.69
C LYS A 28 -10.64 -23.81 -13.75
N GLN A 29 -11.34 -22.71 -13.48
CA GLN A 29 -11.39 -21.57 -14.38
C GLN A 29 -10.19 -20.65 -14.09
N ASP A 30 -9.76 -19.94 -15.12
CA ASP A 30 -8.67 -18.96 -15.00
C ASP A 30 -9.21 -17.53 -14.91
N SER A 31 -10.52 -17.34 -14.93
CA SER A 31 -11.15 -16.02 -14.86
C SER A 31 -12.48 -16.03 -14.12
N LEU A 32 -12.78 -14.94 -13.41
CA LEU A 32 -14.07 -14.67 -12.79
C LEU A 32 -14.67 -13.40 -13.39
N THR A 33 -15.96 -13.42 -13.70
CA THR A 33 -16.70 -12.24 -14.16
C THR A 33 -17.17 -11.42 -12.96
N ARG A 34 -17.53 -10.16 -13.20
CA ARG A 34 -18.09 -9.27 -12.17
C ARG A 34 -19.29 -9.87 -11.45
N GLU A 35 -20.17 -10.56 -12.16
CA GLU A 35 -21.37 -11.18 -11.57
C GLU A 35 -21.00 -12.27 -10.57
N HIS A 36 -20.06 -13.14 -10.91
CA HIS A 36 -19.58 -14.18 -9.98
C HIS A 36 -18.86 -13.58 -8.76
N LEU A 37 -18.11 -12.49 -8.95
CA LEU A 37 -17.51 -11.76 -7.84
C LEU A 37 -18.61 -11.22 -6.91
N LEU A 38 -19.63 -10.56 -7.45
CA LEU A 38 -20.71 -10.03 -6.62
C LEU A 38 -21.49 -11.15 -5.89
N GLU A 39 -21.74 -12.29 -6.54
CA GLU A 39 -22.37 -13.44 -5.88
C GLU A 39 -21.55 -13.99 -4.72
N LEU A 40 -20.21 -14.02 -4.84
CA LEU A 40 -19.33 -14.51 -3.76
C LEU A 40 -19.34 -13.61 -2.52
N PHE A 41 -19.61 -12.32 -2.73
CA PHE A 41 -19.60 -11.29 -1.68
C PHE A 41 -21.01 -10.83 -1.29
N ASP A 42 -22.05 -11.62 -1.54
CA ASP A 42 -23.46 -11.27 -1.23
C ASP A 42 -23.87 -9.88 -1.77
N TYR A 43 -23.36 -9.53 -2.96
CA TYR A 43 -23.52 -8.24 -3.65
C TYR A 43 -22.91 -7.02 -2.92
N ASP A 44 -22.03 -7.23 -1.94
CA ASP A 44 -21.21 -6.18 -1.31
C ASP A 44 -20.05 -5.77 -2.23
N GLU A 45 -20.34 -4.88 -3.17
CA GLU A 45 -19.37 -4.36 -4.14
C GLU A 45 -18.16 -3.66 -3.49
N PRO A 46 -18.30 -2.80 -2.46
CA PRO A 46 -17.16 -2.22 -1.75
C PRO A 46 -16.21 -3.27 -1.15
N MET A 47 -16.75 -4.29 -0.49
CA MET A 47 -15.92 -5.35 0.10
C MET A 47 -15.21 -6.15 -0.98
N ALA A 48 -15.92 -6.56 -2.02
CA ALA A 48 -15.34 -7.27 -3.16
C ALA A 48 -14.21 -6.44 -3.82
N ALA A 49 -14.43 -5.15 -4.03
CA ALA A 49 -13.43 -4.26 -4.61
C ALA A 49 -12.18 -4.11 -3.74
N ALA A 50 -12.35 -4.00 -2.41
CA ALA A 50 -11.23 -3.95 -1.49
C ALA A 50 -10.38 -5.23 -1.54
N ILE A 51 -11.03 -6.40 -1.52
CA ILE A 51 -10.33 -7.69 -1.59
C ILE A 51 -9.63 -7.88 -2.94
N VAL A 52 -10.31 -7.57 -4.05
CA VAL A 52 -9.72 -7.64 -5.40
C VAL A 52 -8.51 -6.73 -5.51
N GLY A 53 -8.59 -5.50 -4.99
CA GLY A 53 -7.48 -4.56 -4.98
C GLY A 53 -6.23 -5.10 -4.28
N VAL A 54 -6.41 -5.81 -3.15
CA VAL A 54 -5.30 -6.46 -2.43
C VAL A 54 -4.71 -7.62 -3.22
N LEU A 55 -5.54 -8.50 -3.79
CA LEU A 55 -5.03 -9.61 -4.62
C LEU A 55 -4.27 -9.10 -5.86
N SER A 56 -4.70 -7.97 -6.41
CA SER A 56 -4.08 -7.32 -7.55
C SER A 56 -2.74 -6.69 -7.18
N SER A 57 -2.67 -5.99 -6.03
CA SER A 57 -1.42 -5.43 -5.51
C SER A 57 -0.39 -6.50 -5.18
N ASP A 58 -0.85 -7.66 -4.70
CA ASP A 58 0.00 -8.81 -4.39
C ASP A 58 0.40 -9.59 -5.65
N GLY A 59 -0.05 -9.15 -6.83
CA GLY A 59 0.32 -9.74 -8.11
C GLY A 59 -0.23 -11.15 -8.31
N LEU A 60 -1.30 -11.53 -7.60
CA LEU A 60 -1.95 -12.84 -7.70
C LEU A 60 -3.04 -12.86 -8.78
N VAL A 61 -3.66 -11.71 -9.05
CA VAL A 61 -4.67 -11.56 -10.11
C VAL A 61 -4.30 -10.44 -11.08
N ALA A 62 -4.98 -10.41 -12.22
CA ALA A 62 -4.95 -9.32 -13.18
C ALA A 62 -6.38 -8.83 -13.44
N GLU A 63 -6.55 -7.52 -13.44
CA GLU A 63 -7.84 -6.85 -13.65
C GLU A 63 -8.01 -6.47 -15.13
N VAL A 64 -9.17 -6.77 -15.70
CA VAL A 64 -9.51 -6.41 -17.09
C VAL A 64 -10.83 -5.64 -17.09
N GLY A 65 -10.80 -4.47 -17.76
CA GLY A 65 -11.98 -3.62 -17.94
C GLY A 65 -12.35 -2.80 -16.70
N LEU A 66 -11.38 -2.14 -16.05
CA LEU A 66 -11.70 -1.11 -15.06
C LEU A 66 -12.38 0.08 -15.74
N SER A 67 -13.49 0.54 -15.17
CA SER A 67 -14.17 1.77 -15.55
C SER A 67 -14.10 2.74 -14.37
N GLU A 68 -13.92 4.04 -14.62
CA GLU A 68 -13.93 5.07 -13.56
C GLU A 68 -15.22 5.09 -12.74
N GLN A 69 -16.30 4.50 -13.26
CA GLN A 69 -17.61 4.45 -12.64
C GLN A 69 -17.83 3.20 -11.78
N ASN A 70 -17.03 2.16 -11.95
CA ASN A 70 -17.20 0.87 -11.29
C ASN A 70 -15.97 0.54 -10.44
N TYR A 71 -16.19 0.11 -9.20
CA TYR A 71 -15.09 -0.26 -8.30
C TYR A 71 -14.55 -1.67 -8.59
N LEU A 72 -15.31 -2.49 -9.31
CA LEU A 72 -14.92 -3.85 -9.71
C LEU A 72 -14.55 -3.93 -11.20
N PRO A 73 -13.53 -4.74 -11.56
CA PRO A 73 -13.23 -5.06 -12.94
C PRO A 73 -14.37 -5.87 -13.58
N VAL A 74 -14.51 -5.77 -14.90
CA VAL A 74 -15.43 -6.61 -15.68
C VAL A 74 -15.02 -8.08 -15.61
N LEU A 75 -13.71 -8.34 -15.66
CA LEU A 75 -13.13 -9.67 -15.62
C LEU A 75 -11.87 -9.66 -14.75
N LEU A 76 -11.77 -10.64 -13.86
CA LEU A 76 -10.60 -10.90 -13.03
C LEU A 76 -9.92 -12.17 -13.53
N VAL A 77 -8.61 -12.13 -13.79
CA VAL A 77 -7.86 -13.26 -14.35
C VAL A 77 -6.83 -13.76 -13.33
N LYS A 78 -6.83 -15.07 -13.09
CA LYS A 78 -5.90 -15.75 -12.18
C LYS A 78 -4.51 -15.82 -12.81
N LYS A 79 -3.47 -15.43 -12.07
CA LYS A 79 -2.08 -15.63 -12.50
C LYS A 79 -1.58 -17.04 -12.11
N PRO A 80 -0.58 -17.58 -12.83
CA PRO A 80 -0.03 -18.91 -12.53
C PRO A 80 0.59 -19.01 -11.12
N THR A 81 0.99 -17.88 -10.53
CA THR A 81 1.52 -17.79 -9.16
C THR A 81 0.52 -18.24 -8.10
N VAL A 82 -0.78 -18.11 -8.35
CA VAL A 82 -1.85 -18.47 -7.39
C VAL A 82 -1.82 -19.95 -7.02
N ALA A 83 -1.51 -20.83 -7.98
CA ALA A 83 -1.49 -22.27 -7.70
C ALA A 83 -0.39 -22.63 -6.70
N ALA A 84 0.82 -22.07 -6.87
CA ALA A 84 1.91 -22.25 -5.93
C ALA A 84 1.60 -21.58 -4.58
N PHE A 85 0.96 -20.41 -4.61
CA PHE A 85 0.56 -19.69 -3.40
C PHE A 85 -0.42 -20.50 -2.53
N LEU A 86 -1.49 -21.04 -3.13
CA LEU A 86 -2.46 -21.89 -2.42
C LEU A 86 -1.85 -23.21 -1.93
N GLN A 87 -0.92 -23.81 -2.69
CA GLN A 87 -0.18 -25.00 -2.25
C GLN A 87 0.66 -24.74 -0.99
N ASN A 88 1.10 -23.50 -0.78
CA ASN A 88 1.82 -23.08 0.42
C ASN A 88 0.88 -22.66 1.57
N GLY A 89 -0.42 -22.93 1.46
CA GLY A 89 -1.43 -22.65 2.49
C GLY A 89 -2.05 -21.26 2.44
N GLY A 90 -1.81 -20.50 1.36
CA GLY A 90 -2.51 -19.25 1.09
C GLY A 90 -2.26 -18.14 2.12
N TYR A 91 -3.23 -17.24 2.21
CA TYR A 91 -3.27 -16.11 3.14
C TYR A 91 -3.42 -16.57 4.59
N THR A 92 -4.24 -17.58 4.83
CA THR A 92 -4.46 -18.15 6.17
C THR A 92 -3.15 -18.64 6.79
N ARG A 93 -2.30 -19.33 6.02
CA ARG A 93 -1.01 -19.81 6.55
C ARG A 93 -0.05 -18.67 6.88
N GLN A 94 -0.04 -17.60 6.07
CA GLN A 94 0.79 -16.43 6.35
C GLN A 94 0.37 -15.75 7.66
N PHE A 95 -0.93 -15.65 7.90
CA PHE A 95 -1.46 -15.10 9.13
C PHE A 95 -1.08 -15.93 10.37
N GLU A 96 -1.19 -17.26 10.29
CA GLU A 96 -0.76 -18.16 11.37
C GLU A 96 0.72 -18.00 11.71
N LEU A 97 1.58 -17.96 10.68
CA LEU A 97 3.03 -17.78 10.85
C LEU A 97 3.33 -16.42 11.47
N ALA A 98 2.61 -15.36 11.09
CA ALA A 98 2.75 -14.04 11.68
C ALA A 98 2.34 -14.04 13.18
N GLN A 99 1.26 -14.73 13.54
CA GLN A 99 0.85 -14.88 14.94
C GLN A 99 1.85 -15.69 15.77
N GLU A 100 2.33 -16.81 15.24
CA GLU A 100 3.34 -17.65 15.92
C GLU A 100 4.62 -16.84 16.18
N ASN A 101 5.10 -16.11 15.17
CA ASN A 101 6.26 -15.24 15.29
C ASN A 101 6.04 -14.11 16.31
N ALA A 102 4.84 -13.50 16.34
CA ALA A 102 4.53 -12.46 17.31
C ALA A 102 4.53 -12.99 18.76
N GLN A 103 4.07 -14.22 18.98
CA GLN A 103 4.09 -14.84 20.31
C GLN A 103 5.53 -15.11 20.79
N LEU A 104 6.44 -15.53 19.90
CA LEU A 104 7.84 -15.78 20.24
C LEU A 104 8.59 -14.50 20.66
N VAL A 105 8.22 -13.34 20.13
CA VAL A 105 8.81 -12.04 20.48
C VAL A 105 8.28 -11.50 21.83
N SER A 106 7.14 -12.02 22.31
CA SER A 106 6.50 -11.56 23.55
C SER A 106 7.06 -12.17 24.84
N VAL A 107 8.13 -12.98 24.79
CA VAL A 107 8.83 -13.43 26.00
C VAL A 107 9.45 -12.18 26.66
N PRO A 108 8.88 -11.69 27.78
CA PRO A 108 9.45 -10.54 28.45
C PRO A 108 10.70 -11.06 29.15
N ASP A 109 11.86 -10.59 28.70
CA ASP A 109 13.10 -10.71 29.43
C ASP A 109 12.95 -9.91 30.73
N LYS A 110 12.29 -10.52 31.73
CA LYS A 110 12.28 -10.05 33.11
C LYS A 110 13.67 -10.27 33.66
N GLN A 111 14.60 -9.38 33.34
CA GLN A 111 15.72 -9.10 34.22
C GLN A 111 15.29 -8.04 35.26
N PRO A 112 15.23 -8.40 36.56
CA PRO A 112 15.06 -7.44 37.63
C PRO A 112 16.42 -6.88 38.09
N GLN A 113 16.44 -5.57 38.40
CA GLN A 113 17.38 -4.83 39.28
C GLN A 113 18.80 -4.59 38.74
N GLN A 114 19.51 -3.48 38.97
CA GLN A 114 19.40 -2.19 39.71
C GLN A 114 20.67 -1.41 39.24
N ALA A 115 20.70 -0.08 39.11
CA ALA A 115 20.72 0.90 40.20
C ALA A 115 20.64 2.34 39.62
N PRO A 116 20.31 3.36 40.43
CA PRO A 116 20.29 4.75 40.00
C PRO A 116 21.71 5.31 39.91
N ILE A 117 22.17 5.64 38.70
CA ILE A 117 23.37 6.46 38.52
C ILE A 117 22.95 7.93 38.57
N LEU A 118 23.46 8.58 39.61
CA LEU A 118 23.41 10.01 39.88
C LEU A 118 24.16 10.79 38.78
N PHE A 119 23.48 11.77 38.17
CA PHE A 119 23.96 12.92 37.39
C PHE A 119 25.44 12.98 36.96
N GLN A 120 25.66 12.98 35.64
CA GLN A 120 26.61 13.91 35.01
C GLN A 120 25.94 14.58 33.80
N PRO A 121 25.88 15.91 33.72
CA PRO A 121 25.56 16.61 32.48
C PRO A 121 26.85 16.69 31.67
N LYS A 122 26.92 16.00 30.54
CA LYS A 122 27.87 16.34 29.49
C LYS A 122 27.09 16.54 28.20
N GLU A 123 26.96 17.82 27.85
CA GLU A 123 26.60 18.28 26.51
C GLU A 123 27.58 17.69 25.49
N GLU A 124 27.05 16.86 24.59
CA GLU A 124 27.65 16.56 23.29
C GLU A 124 26.47 16.13 22.40
N GLU A 125 26.15 16.99 21.42
CA GLU A 125 25.06 16.80 20.46
C GLU A 125 25.19 15.46 19.73
N PRO A 126 24.14 14.61 19.71
CA PRO A 126 24.12 13.45 18.85
C PRO A 126 23.68 13.86 17.45
N GLN A 127 24.57 13.63 16.49
CA GLN A 127 24.23 13.55 15.08
C GLN A 127 23.03 12.61 14.91
N GLU A 128 21.97 13.09 14.26
CA GLU A 128 20.81 12.27 13.90
C GLU A 128 21.26 11.12 12.99
N GLU A 129 21.50 9.97 13.60
CA GLU A 129 21.58 8.70 12.91
C GLU A 129 20.16 8.38 12.43
N ILE A 130 19.87 8.82 11.20
CA ILE A 130 18.64 8.46 10.48
C ILE A 130 18.64 6.94 10.33
N THR A 131 17.97 6.26 11.25
CA THR A 131 17.68 4.84 11.19
C THR A 131 16.68 4.64 10.05
N PHE A 132 17.18 4.31 8.86
CA PHE A 132 16.39 4.07 7.65
C PHE A 132 15.73 2.67 7.74
N ASN A 133 14.77 2.52 8.64
CA ASN A 133 13.89 1.34 8.70
C ASN A 133 12.72 1.56 7.73
N GLY A 134 12.99 1.40 6.43
CA GLY A 134 11.98 1.67 5.42
C GLY A 134 12.37 1.39 3.97
N LEU A 135 13.35 0.52 3.70
CA LEU A 135 13.44 -0.13 2.40
C LEU A 135 12.66 -1.43 2.50
N GLN A 136 11.36 -1.38 2.16
CA GLN A 136 10.69 -2.56 1.64
C GLN A 136 11.57 -3.13 0.54
N GLN A 137 11.78 -4.43 0.63
CA GLN A 137 12.59 -5.24 -0.25
C GLN A 137 12.19 -4.96 -1.70
N HIS A 138 12.94 -4.10 -2.38
CA HIS A 138 12.97 -4.15 -3.83
C HIS A 138 13.47 -5.55 -4.15
N GLU A 139 12.61 -6.32 -4.81
CA GLU A 139 12.91 -7.63 -5.36
C GLU A 139 14.30 -7.57 -6.00
N THR A 140 15.28 -8.14 -5.31
CA THR A 140 16.58 -8.39 -5.90
C THR A 140 16.28 -9.18 -7.16
N PRO A 141 16.61 -8.68 -8.37
CA PRO A 141 16.39 -9.45 -9.59
C PRO A 141 16.98 -10.83 -9.36
N GLN A 142 16.15 -11.87 -9.48
CA GLN A 142 16.59 -13.27 -9.43
C GLN A 142 17.51 -13.49 -10.63
N PHE A 143 18.77 -13.07 -10.48
CA PHE A 143 19.84 -13.60 -11.29
C PHE A 143 19.90 -15.08 -10.94
N ALA A 144 19.55 -15.90 -11.93
CA ALA A 144 19.73 -17.34 -11.86
C ALA A 144 21.11 -17.63 -11.29
N ILE A 145 21.15 -18.28 -10.13
CA ILE A 145 22.37 -18.81 -9.53
C ILE A 145 22.74 -20.04 -10.36
N GLU A 146 23.10 -19.83 -11.62
CA GLU A 146 23.74 -20.84 -12.45
C GLU A 146 25.22 -20.86 -12.05
N ASP A 147 25.57 -21.90 -11.31
CA ASP A 147 26.89 -22.53 -11.26
C ASP A 147 28.11 -21.58 -11.12
N TYR A 148 28.26 -20.96 -9.95
CA TYR A 148 29.49 -20.23 -9.55
C TYR A 148 30.69 -21.14 -9.26
N ARG A 149 30.68 -22.40 -9.74
CA ARG A 149 31.72 -23.40 -9.47
C ARG A 149 32.81 -23.41 -10.53
N SER A 150 33.23 -22.23 -11.00
CA SER A 150 34.54 -22.01 -11.63
C SER A 150 34.71 -20.53 -11.95
N VAL A 151 34.89 -19.69 -10.92
CA VAL A 151 35.43 -18.34 -11.15
C VAL A 151 36.90 -18.54 -11.58
N PRO A 152 37.28 -18.23 -12.83
CA PRO A 152 38.67 -18.27 -13.25
C PRO A 152 39.46 -17.32 -12.34
N ASP A 153 40.76 -17.57 -12.10
CA ASP A 153 41.66 -16.67 -11.33
C ASP A 153 41.57 -15.23 -11.86
N ALA A 154 40.62 -14.47 -11.35
CA ALA A 154 40.36 -13.10 -11.76
C ALA A 154 41.51 -12.26 -11.23
N LYS A 155 42.18 -11.55 -12.14
CA LYS A 155 43.31 -10.71 -11.74
C LYS A 155 42.79 -9.61 -10.81
N PRO A 156 43.57 -9.20 -9.79
CA PRO A 156 43.14 -8.18 -8.84
C PRO A 156 42.70 -6.87 -9.49
N ASP A 157 43.24 -6.53 -10.67
CA ASP A 157 42.87 -5.35 -11.45
C ASP A 157 41.42 -5.42 -11.98
N ASP A 158 40.96 -6.60 -12.40
CA ASP A 158 39.59 -6.80 -12.91
C ASP A 158 38.56 -6.61 -11.79
N LEU A 159 38.90 -7.01 -10.56
CA LEU A 159 38.07 -6.82 -9.37
C LEU A 159 37.97 -5.34 -8.96
N GLN A 160 39.06 -4.58 -9.10
CA GLN A 160 39.03 -3.14 -8.84
C GLN A 160 38.15 -2.41 -9.86
N GLN A 161 38.26 -2.79 -11.15
CA GLN A 161 37.43 -2.21 -12.19
C GLN A 161 35.95 -2.54 -11.99
N LEU A 162 35.63 -3.79 -11.60
CA LEU A 162 34.25 -4.20 -11.33
C LEU A 162 33.64 -3.45 -10.14
N ASN A 163 34.38 -3.28 -9.05
CA ASN A 163 33.92 -2.48 -7.91
C ASN A 163 33.64 -1.02 -8.29
N ALA A 164 34.48 -0.42 -9.14
CA ALA A 164 34.26 0.94 -9.63
C ALA A 164 32.97 1.04 -10.49
N VAL A 165 32.71 0.04 -11.33
CA VAL A 165 31.45 -0.04 -12.12
C VAL A 165 30.24 -0.17 -11.21
N LEU A 166 30.27 -1.10 -10.25
CA LEU A 166 29.18 -1.31 -9.30
C LEU A 166 28.90 -0.08 -8.43
N GLN A 167 29.94 0.67 -8.05
CA GLN A 167 29.77 1.93 -7.32
C GLN A 167 29.10 3.01 -8.18
N LYS A 168 29.49 3.10 -9.46
CA LYS A 168 28.87 4.04 -10.41
C LYS A 168 27.39 3.71 -10.63
N GLU A 169 27.08 2.43 -10.82
CA GLU A 169 25.71 1.95 -11.04
C GLU A 169 24.84 2.18 -9.79
N ASN A 170 25.33 1.85 -8.59
CA ASN A 170 24.64 2.16 -7.34
C ASN A 170 24.37 3.65 -7.14
N LYS A 171 25.34 4.50 -7.53
CA LYS A 171 25.15 5.96 -7.47
C LYS A 171 24.02 6.40 -8.41
N GLN A 172 23.94 5.81 -9.61
CA GLN A 172 22.88 6.10 -10.57
C GLN A 172 21.50 5.65 -10.06
N TYR A 173 21.38 4.44 -9.50
CA TYR A 173 20.13 3.97 -8.88
C TYR A 173 19.65 4.89 -7.75
N ARG A 174 20.57 5.34 -6.89
CA ARG A 174 20.23 6.29 -5.82
C ARG A 174 19.75 7.64 -6.35
N GLN A 175 20.26 8.09 -7.50
CA GLN A 175 19.77 9.31 -8.15
C GLN A 175 18.36 9.11 -8.69
N THR A 176 18.11 8.00 -9.40
CA THR A 176 16.77 7.71 -9.93
C THR A 176 15.73 7.56 -8.83
N LEU A 177 16.09 6.98 -7.68
CA LEU A 177 15.19 6.87 -6.53
C LEU A 177 14.84 8.25 -5.96
N ARG A 178 15.82 9.15 -5.82
CA ARG A 178 15.57 10.53 -5.37
C ARG A 178 14.67 11.30 -6.32
N GLU A 179 14.87 11.16 -7.63
CA GLU A 179 14.02 11.79 -8.64
C GLU A 179 12.57 11.30 -8.54
N ARG A 180 12.36 9.99 -8.33
CA ARG A 180 11.02 9.42 -8.12
C ARG A 180 10.39 9.89 -6.82
N ASP A 181 11.15 9.99 -5.74
CA ASP A 181 10.65 10.52 -4.46
C ASP A 181 10.22 11.99 -4.58
N GLU A 182 10.98 12.81 -5.32
CA GLU A 182 10.61 14.20 -5.61
C GLU A 182 9.36 14.28 -6.48
N GLU A 183 9.23 13.42 -7.49
CA GLU A 183 8.04 13.32 -8.32
C GLU A 183 6.80 12.96 -7.48
N ILE A 184 6.90 11.94 -6.61
CA ILE A 184 5.84 11.53 -5.70
C ILE A 184 5.43 12.69 -4.78
N LYS A 185 6.41 13.39 -4.18
CA LYS A 185 6.12 14.57 -3.34
C LYS A 185 5.39 15.65 -4.13
N SER A 186 5.80 15.91 -5.37
CA SER A 186 5.17 16.91 -6.23
C SER A 186 3.72 16.54 -6.59
N LEU A 187 3.45 15.26 -6.85
CA LEU A 187 2.11 14.75 -7.15
C LEU A 187 1.21 14.82 -5.93
N ASN A 188 1.72 14.48 -4.75
CA ASN A 188 0.99 14.59 -3.49
C ASN A 188 0.59 16.05 -3.20
N LEU A 189 1.51 17.00 -3.44
CA LEU A 189 1.23 18.42 -3.30
C LEU A 189 0.10 18.88 -4.26
N LYS A 190 0.12 18.42 -5.52
CA LYS A 190 -0.93 18.72 -6.51
C LYS A 190 -2.28 18.16 -6.10
N LEU A 191 -2.33 16.92 -5.59
CA LEU A 191 -3.55 16.30 -5.08
C LEU A 191 -4.13 17.13 -3.92
N LYS A 192 -3.28 17.52 -2.97
CA LYS A 192 -3.69 18.37 -1.84
C LYS A 192 -4.25 19.71 -2.31
N GLN A 193 -3.62 20.35 -3.31
CA GLN A 193 -4.15 21.57 -3.91
C GLN A 193 -5.52 21.37 -4.57
N GLN A 194 -5.74 20.24 -5.25
CA GLN A 194 -7.06 19.91 -5.82
C GLN A 194 -8.13 19.70 -4.75
N GLU A 195 -7.80 19.10 -3.62
CA GLU A 195 -8.74 18.95 -2.50
C GLU A 195 -9.15 20.30 -1.90
N TYR A 196 -8.19 21.22 -1.71
CA TYR A 196 -8.49 22.58 -1.27
C TYR A 196 -9.40 23.33 -2.26
N LEU A 197 -9.18 23.17 -3.58
CA LEU A 197 -10.06 23.77 -4.58
C LEU A 197 -11.49 23.22 -4.48
N LYS A 198 -11.65 21.90 -4.32
CA LYS A 198 -12.98 21.27 -4.17
C LYS A 198 -13.73 21.80 -2.95
N LEU A 199 -13.03 21.98 -1.83
CA LEU A 199 -13.60 22.57 -0.61
C LEU A 199 -14.06 24.02 -0.86
N LEU A 200 -13.23 24.82 -1.55
CA LEU A 200 -13.55 26.21 -1.87
C LEU A 200 -14.81 26.33 -2.76
N TRP A 201 -14.95 25.47 -3.76
CA TRP A 201 -16.15 25.40 -4.60
C TRP A 201 -17.40 25.04 -3.81
N TRP A 202 -17.30 24.10 -2.86
CA TRP A 202 -18.40 23.75 -1.96
C TRP A 202 -18.84 24.94 -1.09
N LEU A 203 -17.88 25.67 -0.51
CA LEU A 203 -18.17 26.86 0.29
C LEU A 203 -18.83 27.96 -0.56
N ALA A 204 -18.34 28.19 -1.78
CA ALA A 204 -18.94 29.15 -2.71
C ALA A 204 -20.38 28.78 -3.07
N GLY A 205 -20.65 27.48 -3.32
CA GLY A 205 -21.99 26.98 -3.57
C GLY A 205 -22.94 27.17 -2.38
N ALA A 206 -22.47 26.87 -1.17
CA ALA A 206 -23.25 27.08 0.05
C ALA A 206 -23.57 28.56 0.30
N LEU A 207 -22.60 29.46 0.10
CA LEU A 207 -22.79 30.91 0.20
C LEU A 207 -23.86 31.40 -0.78
N LEU A 208 -23.80 30.94 -2.04
CA LEU A 208 -24.75 31.32 -3.08
C LEU A 208 -26.17 30.86 -2.73
N LEU A 209 -26.34 29.67 -2.15
CA LEU A 209 -27.63 29.16 -1.69
C LEU A 209 -28.23 30.04 -0.59
N VAL A 210 -27.41 30.47 0.38
CA VAL A 210 -27.84 31.41 1.44
C VAL A 210 -28.32 32.74 0.85
N ILE A 211 -27.61 33.27 -0.14
CA ILE A 211 -28.01 34.52 -0.83
C ILE A 211 -29.36 34.35 -1.54
N ILE A 212 -29.59 33.22 -2.21
CA ILE A 212 -30.88 32.92 -2.86
C ILE A 212 -32.01 32.87 -1.82
N LEU A 213 -31.82 32.17 -0.70
CA LEU A 213 -32.83 32.07 0.37
C LEU A 213 -33.16 33.43 0.99
N LEU A 214 -32.16 34.28 1.22
CA LEU A 214 -32.36 35.64 1.73
C LEU A 214 -33.13 36.50 0.72
N SER A 215 -32.80 36.40 -0.56
CA SER A 215 -33.48 37.13 -1.64
C SER A 215 -34.95 36.72 -1.74
N TYR A 216 -35.23 35.41 -1.66
CA TYR A 216 -36.59 34.88 -1.65
C TYR A 216 -37.39 35.37 -0.44
N LYS A 217 -36.80 35.31 0.76
CA LYS A 217 -37.44 35.79 2.00
C LYS A 217 -37.76 37.29 1.93
N LEU A 218 -36.87 38.09 1.35
CA LEU A 218 -37.10 39.52 1.15
C LEU A 218 -38.26 39.78 0.19
N HIS A 219 -38.32 39.05 -0.93
CA HIS A 219 -39.39 39.17 -1.91
C HIS A 219 -40.77 38.85 -1.30
N VAL A 220 -40.87 37.77 -0.52
CA VAL A 220 -42.10 37.39 0.19
C VAL A 220 -42.54 38.49 1.16
N LYS A 221 -41.60 39.07 1.91
CA LYS A 221 -41.91 40.14 2.88
C LYS A 221 -42.43 41.41 2.20
N ILE A 222 -41.87 41.78 1.04
CA ILE A 222 -42.33 42.94 0.26
C ILE A 222 -43.76 42.70 -0.23
N HIS A 223 -44.06 41.51 -0.76
CA HIS A 223 -45.40 41.19 -1.26
C HIS A 223 -46.46 41.17 -0.15
N GLN A 224 -46.10 40.82 1.08
CA GLN A 224 -47.04 40.88 2.22
C GLN A 224 -47.30 42.31 2.73
N SER A 225 -46.47 43.28 2.37
CA SER A 225 -46.59 44.68 2.83
C SER A 225 -47.33 45.60 1.86
N LEU A 226 -47.60 45.14 0.63
CA LEU A 226 -48.48 45.80 -0.34
C LEU A 226 -49.91 45.31 -0.17
#